data_AF-A0A524L189-F1
#
_entry.id   AF-A0A524L189-F1
#
_cell.length_a   1.000
_cell.length_b   1.000
_cell.length_c   1.000
_cell.angle_alpha   90.00
_cell.angle_beta   90.00
_cell.angle_gamma   90.00
#
_symmetry.space_group_name_H-M   'P 1'
#
loop_
_entity.id
_entity.type
_entity.pdbx_description
1 polymer ?
#
loop_
_entity_poly.entity_id
_entity_poly.type
_entity_poly.pdbx_seq_one_letter_code
_entity_poly.pdbx_strand_id
1 'polypeptide(L)' 'TIAVMGCMVNGPGEAREADIGVAFDKNYGVLFKKGKIIAKYSDKTIIKRLLAEIKDE' A
#
# COMPACT_ATOMS: atom_id res chain seq x y z
N THR A 1 8.12 -9.43 2.24
CA THR A 1 7.33 -8.94 3.39
C THR A 1 6.24 -8.00 2.93
N ILE A 2 5.01 -8.15 3.46
CA ILE A 2 3.85 -7.31 3.14
C ILE A 2 3.50 -6.46 4.37
N ALA A 3 3.36 -5.14 4.20
CA ALA A 3 2.90 -4.22 5.25
C ALA A 3 1.47 -3.71 4.97
N VAL A 4 0.62 -3.68 6.01
CA VAL A 4 -0.76 -3.18 5.93
C VAL A 4 -1.02 -2.23 7.07
N MET A 5 -1.37 -0.98 6.76
CA MET A 5 -1.40 0.10 7.74
C MET A 5 -2.67 0.92 7.65
N GLY A 6 -3.31 1.17 8.80
CA GLY A 6 -4.57 1.92 8.86
C GLY A 6 -4.44 3.44 8.76
N CYS A 7 -3.23 3.99 8.69
CA CYS A 7 -3.01 5.44 8.71
C CYS A 7 -1.84 5.88 7.81
N MET A 8 -2.07 6.94 7.04
CA MET A 8 -1.09 7.59 6.16
C MET A 8 0.04 8.34 6.89
N VAL A 9 -0.10 8.62 8.19
CA VAL A 9 0.89 9.40 8.96
C VAL A 9 2.22 8.63 9.07
N ASN A 10 2.16 7.39 9.56
CA ASN A 10 3.32 6.50 9.64
C ASN A 10 3.45 5.60 8.40
N GLY A 11 2.37 5.49 7.61
CA GLY A 11 2.24 4.79 6.33
C GLY A 11 3.52 4.66 5.50
N PRO A 12 4.07 5.78 5.03
CA PRO A 12 5.22 5.80 4.15
C PRO A 12 6.50 5.26 4.76
N GLY A 13 6.69 5.42 6.06
CA GLY A 13 7.93 5.04 6.75
C GLY A 13 8.06 3.52 6.84
N GLU A 14 7.05 2.87 7.40
CA GLU A 14 6.99 1.41 7.54
C GLU A 14 6.91 0.72 6.17
N ALA A 15 6.19 1.30 5.21
CA ALA A 15 6.11 0.76 3.85
C ALA A 15 7.43 0.87 3.05
N ARG A 16 8.41 1.66 3.54
CA ARG A 16 9.75 1.76 2.94
C ARG A 16 10.62 0.54 3.22
N GLU A 17 10.36 -0.15 4.33
CA GLU A 17 11.08 -1.35 4.76
C GLU A 17 10.46 -2.64 4.21
N ALA A 18 9.22 -2.56 3.70
CA ALA A 18 8.51 -3.68 3.10
C ALA A 18 8.78 -3.82 1.59
N ASP A 19 8.66 -5.05 1.08
CA ASP A 19 8.69 -5.30 -0.37
C ASP A 19 7.47 -4.67 -1.04
N ILE A 20 6.31 -4.84 -0.42
CA ILE A 20 5.04 -4.22 -0.79
C ILE A 20 4.30 -3.75 0.46
N GLY A 21 3.67 -2.58 0.37
CA GLY A 21 2.94 -1.98 1.47
C GLY A 21 1.67 -1.27 1.02
N VAL A 22 0.68 -1.18 1.90
CA VAL A 22 -0.49 -0.31 1.71
C VAL A 22 -0.72 0.53 2.97
N ALA A 23 -0.96 1.82 2.78
CA ALA A 23 -1.42 2.72 3.84
C ALA A 23 -2.77 3.31 3.47
N PHE A 24 -3.73 3.25 4.40
CA PHE A 24 -5.07 3.79 4.22
C PHE A 24 -5.21 5.19 4.83
N ASP A 25 -6.05 5.99 4.17
CA ASP A 25 -6.64 7.23 4.64
C ASP A 25 -8.18 7.05 4.55
N LYS A 26 -8.96 8.03 5.00
CA LYS A 26 -10.41 7.93 5.12
C LYS A 26 -11.15 7.55 3.84
N ASN A 27 -10.60 7.84 2.67
CA ASN A 27 -11.26 7.64 1.38
C ASN A 27 -10.38 6.98 0.31
N TYR A 28 -9.10 6.75 0.62
CA TYR A 28 -8.14 6.24 -0.35
C TYR A 28 -7.04 5.46 0.36
N GLY A 29 -6.42 4.55 -0.38
CA GLY A 29 -5.17 3.92 0.00
C GLY A 29 -4.04 4.28 -0.96
N VAL A 30 -2.82 4.19 -0.46
CA VAL A 30 -1.58 4.37 -1.21
C VAL A 30 -0.81 3.07 -1.16
N LEU A 31 -0.42 2.58 -2.33
CA LEU A 31 0.37 1.37 -2.48
C LEU A 31 1.84 1.73 -2.66
N PHE A 32 2.69 1.01 -1.96
CA PHE A 32 4.13 1.15 -1.97
C PHE A 32 4.77 -0.15 -2.45
N LYS A 33 5.83 -0.04 -3.23
CA LYS A 33 6.69 -1.17 -3.62
C LYS A 33 8.14 -0.74 -3.51
N LYS A 34 8.94 -1.46 -2.73
CA LYS A 34 10.36 -1.14 -2.44
C LYS A 34 10.54 0.34 -2.05
N GLY A 35 9.66 0.84 -1.18
CA GLY A 35 9.67 2.23 -0.71
C GLY A 35 9.31 3.31 -1.73
N LYS A 36 8.73 2.96 -2.88
CA LYS A 36 8.19 3.91 -3.86
C LYS A 36 6.67 3.79 -3.95
N ILE A 37 5.98 4.92 -4.09
CA ILE A 37 4.54 4.94 -4.36
C ILE A 37 4.33 4.47 -5.81
N ILE A 38 3.50 3.45 -5.98
CA ILE A 38 3.17 2.89 -7.32
C ILE A 38 1.69 3.03 -7.66
N ALA A 39 0.84 3.29 -6.68
CA ALA A 39 -0.60 3.50 -6.89
C ALA A 39 -1.23 4.31 -5.76
N LYS A 40 -2.30 5.05 -6.10
CA LYS A 40 -3.22 5.68 -5.15
C LYS A 40 -4.64 5.53 -5.70
N TYR A 41 -5.50 4.87 -4.95
CA TYR A 41 -6.87 4.58 -5.35
C TYR A 41 -7.82 4.65 -4.16
N SER A 42 -9.13 4.69 -4.42
CA SER A 42 -10.14 4.50 -3.37
C SER A 42 -9.99 3.14 -2.68
N ASP A 43 -10.48 3.04 -1.44
CA ASP A 43 -10.28 1.87 -0.58
C ASP A 43 -10.72 0.54 -1.22
N LYS A 44 -11.81 0.55 -1.99
CA LYS A 44 -12.29 -0.66 -2.67
C LYS A 44 -11.35 -1.11 -3.81
N THR A 45 -10.72 -0.16 -4.48
CA THR A 45 -9.85 -0.43 -5.63
C THR A 45 -8.42 -0.74 -5.19
N ILE A 46 -7.94 -0.09 -4.13
CA ILE A 46 -6.57 -0.30 -3.63
C ILE A 46 -6.36 -1.74 -3.12
N ILE A 47 -7.37 -2.35 -2.49
CA ILE A 47 -7.30 -3.76 -2.05
C ILE A 47 -7.14 -4.71 -3.23
N LYS A 48 -7.94 -4.50 -4.30
CA LYS A 48 -7.81 -5.30 -5.53
C LYS A 48 -6.44 -5.14 -6.15
N ARG A 49 -5.91 -3.90 -6.15
CA ARG A 49 -4.58 -3.62 -6.69
C ARG A 49 -3.47 -4.29 -5.87
N LEU A 50 -3.55 -4.22 -4.53
CA LEU A 50 -2.61 -4.90 -3.63
C LEU A 50 -2.57 -6.41 -3.91
N LEU A 51 -3.74 -7.06 -4.02
CA LEU A 51 -3.81 -8.50 -4.28
C LEU A 51 -3.28 -8.89 -5.66
N ALA A 52 -3.44 -8.03 -6.67
CA ALA A 52 -2.85 -8.27 -7.99
C ALA A 52 -1.31 -8.22 -7.91
N GLU A 53 -0.77 -7.18 -7.27
CA GLU A 53 0.68 -7.02 -7.12
C GLU A 53 1.35 -8.13 -6.29
N ILE A 54 0.64 -8.73 -5.33
CA ILE A 54 1.14 -9.90 -4.56
C ILE A 54 1.17 -11.17 -5.42
N LYS A 55 0.24 -11.31 -6.38
CA LYS A 55 0.14 -12.51 -7.23
C LYS A 55 1.10 -12.50 -8.42
N ASP A 56 1.50 -11.30 -8.86
CA ASP A 56 2.42 -11.10 -9.98
C ASP A 56 3.91 -11.22 -9.56
N GLU A 57 4.19 -11.50 -8.27
CA GLU A 57 5.50 -11.91 -7.74
C GLU A 57 5.55 -13.43 -7.49
#